data_AF-A0A4R7Z6I6-F1
#
_entry.id   AF-A0A4R7Z6I6-F1
#
_cell.length_a   1.000
_cell.length_b   1.000
_cell.length_c   1.000
_cell.angle_alpha   90.00
_cell.angle_beta   90.00
_cell.angle_gamma   90.00
#
_symmetry.space_group_name_H-M   'P 1'
#
loop_
_entity.id
_entity.type
_entity.pdbx_description
1 polymer ?
#
loop_
_entity_poly.entity_id
_entity_poly.type
_entity_poly.pdbx_seq_one_letter_code
_entity_poly.pdbx_strand_id
1 'polypeptide(L)'
;MISLSNARNLVEKVRGEEMPLIYTNLTLHDWVREGVISQMEINDGKALYPDIVTTEILTALKLKEKYSLSEIVEARECLELDGGNPGQISKDELIRFVNCSKLFNDKKLATKLSLKHIDSLETIQKLIDDLLKEKKHLEVVEDYLKEFLKAEKELEKVKKRKEMKYVS
;
A
#
# COMPACT_ATOMS: atom_id res chain seq x y z
N MET A 1 15.08 0.15 -11.24
CA MET A 1 15.38 1.14 -10.17
C MET A 1 15.20 2.54 -10.74
N ILE A 2 14.70 3.47 -9.92
CA ILE A 2 14.36 4.84 -10.31
C ILE A 2 14.96 5.87 -9.34
N SER A 3 15.34 7.04 -9.85
CA SER A 3 15.71 8.18 -9.01
C SER A 3 14.47 8.86 -8.43
N LEU A 4 14.66 9.54 -7.30
CA LEU A 4 13.59 10.26 -6.61
C LEU A 4 12.92 11.33 -7.49
N SER A 5 13.75 12.11 -8.19
CA SER A 5 13.29 13.15 -9.11
C SER A 5 12.43 12.56 -10.23
N ASN A 6 12.79 11.38 -10.73
CA ASN A 6 12.04 10.71 -11.79
C ASN A 6 10.73 10.13 -11.27
N ALA A 7 10.72 9.53 -10.07
CA ALA A 7 9.50 9.05 -9.42
C ALA A 7 8.51 10.20 -9.18
N ARG A 8 8.97 11.31 -8.59
CA ARG A 8 8.17 12.52 -8.35
C ARG A 8 7.57 13.07 -9.65
N ASN A 9 8.40 13.25 -10.68
CA ASN A 9 7.96 13.74 -11.99
C ASN A 9 6.90 12.84 -12.64
N LEU A 10 6.94 11.52 -12.41
CA LEU A 10 5.92 10.61 -12.92
C LEU A 10 4.60 10.75 -12.15
N VAL A 11 4.65 10.87 -10.83
CA VAL A 11 3.47 11.06 -9.99
C VAL A 11 2.77 12.38 -10.30
N GLU A 12 3.52 13.48 -10.39
CA GLU A 12 2.97 14.81 -10.72
C GLU A 12 2.34 14.82 -12.12
N LYS A 13 2.91 14.10 -13.08
CA LYS A 13 2.34 13.94 -14.42
C LYS A 13 1.03 13.15 -14.44
N VAL A 14 0.90 12.13 -13.58
CA VAL A 14 -0.35 11.38 -13.47
C VAL A 14 -1.43 12.22 -12.81
N ARG A 15 -1.09 12.96 -11.74
CA ARG A 15 -2.03 13.80 -11.01
C ARG A 15 -2.43 15.07 -11.76
N GLY A 16 -1.55 15.58 -12.63
CA GLY A 16 -1.76 16.86 -13.32
C GLY A 16 -1.53 18.09 -12.45
N GLU A 17 -0.98 17.90 -11.25
CA GLU A 17 -0.70 18.94 -10.26
C GLU A 17 0.62 18.65 -9.53
N GLU A 18 1.25 19.69 -8.99
CA GLU A 18 2.46 19.56 -8.19
C GLU A 18 2.21 18.80 -6.89
N MET A 19 3.21 18.07 -6.42
CA MET A 19 3.10 17.34 -5.16
C MET A 19 3.06 18.34 -3.97
N PRO A 20 2.08 18.23 -3.05
CA PRO A 20 1.95 19.20 -1.96
C PRO A 20 3.21 19.29 -1.10
N LEU A 21 3.55 20.51 -0.66
CA LEU A 21 4.79 20.78 0.09
C LEU A 21 4.92 20.02 1.41
N ILE A 22 3.80 19.60 2.01
CA ILE A 22 3.81 18.77 3.22
C ILE A 22 4.48 17.40 2.96
N TYR A 23 4.46 16.92 1.71
CA TYR A 23 5.15 15.72 1.23
C TYR A 23 6.54 16.00 0.64
N THR A 24 6.93 17.27 0.58
CA THR A 24 8.30 17.67 0.25
C THR A 24 9.12 17.99 1.51
N ASN A 25 8.46 18.29 2.64
CA ASN A 25 9.11 18.65 3.90
C ASN A 25 9.33 17.45 4.84
N LEU A 26 8.43 16.46 4.83
CA LEU A 26 8.82 15.09 5.20
C LEU A 26 9.65 14.57 4.04
N THR A 27 10.93 14.35 4.27
CA THR A 27 11.80 13.81 3.23
C THR A 27 11.27 12.43 2.85
N LEU A 28 11.40 11.99 1.59
CA LEU A 28 11.05 10.61 1.22
C LEU A 28 11.89 9.58 2.01
N HIS A 29 12.98 10.03 2.65
CA HIS A 29 13.68 9.27 3.69
C HIS A 29 12.83 9.03 4.95
N ASP A 30 12.03 10.00 5.39
CA ASP A 30 11.03 9.83 6.44
C ASP A 30 9.95 8.84 6.02
N TRP A 31 9.51 8.87 4.76
CA TRP A 31 8.54 7.88 4.24
C TRP A 31 9.12 6.46 4.16
N VAL A 32 10.39 6.32 3.79
CA VAL A 32 11.12 5.03 3.88
C VAL A 32 11.22 4.57 5.33
N ARG A 33 11.60 5.49 6.23
CA ARG A 33 11.75 5.21 7.66
C ARG A 33 10.42 4.80 8.32
N GLU A 34 9.33 5.43 7.90
CA GLU A 34 7.97 5.13 8.33
C GLU A 34 7.36 3.94 7.59
N GLY A 35 8.06 3.32 6.62
CA GLY A 35 7.59 2.13 5.91
C GLY A 35 6.49 2.40 4.87
N VAL A 36 6.19 3.67 4.56
CA VAL A 36 5.17 4.11 3.59
C VAL A 36 5.57 3.71 2.17
N ILE A 37 6.88 3.68 1.88
CA ILE A 37 7.45 3.28 0.60
C ILE A 37 8.63 2.33 0.80
N SER A 38 8.94 1.57 -0.24
CA SER A 38 10.05 0.62 -0.27
C SER A 38 11.41 1.28 0.00
N GLN A 39 12.31 0.52 0.62
CA GLN A 39 13.63 0.99 1.03
C GLN A 39 14.48 1.46 -0.16
N MET A 40 15.39 2.40 0.11
CA MET A 40 16.37 2.88 -0.88
C MET A 40 17.63 2.02 -0.86
N GLU A 41 18.23 1.85 -2.03
CA GLU A 41 19.59 1.34 -2.18
C GLU A 41 20.55 2.49 -2.50
N ILE A 42 21.75 2.45 -1.92
CA ILE A 42 22.80 3.42 -2.24
C ILE A 42 23.74 2.75 -3.25
N ASN A 43 23.82 3.30 -4.46
CA ASN A 43 24.72 2.84 -5.50
C ASN A 43 25.55 4.03 -6.01
N ASP A 44 26.88 3.94 -5.97
CA ASP A 44 27.82 5.01 -6.34
C ASP A 44 27.48 6.40 -5.74
N GLY A 45 27.09 6.43 -4.46
CA GLY A 45 26.73 7.68 -3.76
C GLY A 45 25.40 8.30 -4.19
N LYS A 46 24.61 7.61 -5.01
CA LYS A 46 23.25 8.01 -5.42
C LYS A 46 22.21 7.11 -4.76
N ALA A 47 21.17 7.73 -4.20
CA ALA A 47 20.00 7.00 -3.70
C ALA A 47 19.12 6.55 -4.88
N LEU A 48 18.96 5.24 -5.02
CA LEU A 48 18.11 4.59 -6.00
C LEU A 48 16.98 3.85 -5.28
N TYR A 49 15.79 3.91 -5.87
CA TYR A 49 14.61 3.30 -5.32
C TYR A 49 14.14 2.16 -6.22
N PRO A 50 13.51 1.11 -5.66
CA PRO A 50 12.81 0.12 -6.46
C PRO A 50 11.73 0.80 -7.33
N ASP A 51 11.45 0.26 -8.51
CA ASP A 51 10.55 0.91 -9.48
C ASP A 51 9.11 1.03 -8.96
N ILE A 52 8.75 0.16 -8.00
CA ILE A 52 7.47 0.14 -7.29
C ILE A 52 7.19 1.44 -6.52
N VAL A 53 8.22 2.18 -6.10
CA VAL A 53 8.09 3.39 -5.26
C VAL A 53 7.22 4.45 -5.92
N THR A 54 7.25 4.53 -7.25
CA THR A 54 6.37 5.48 -7.97
C THR A 54 4.90 5.14 -7.77
N THR A 55 4.56 3.85 -7.78
CA THR A 55 3.21 3.34 -7.54
C THR A 55 2.83 3.50 -6.06
N GLU A 56 3.72 3.19 -5.13
CA GLU A 56 3.48 3.35 -3.68
C GLU A 56 3.19 4.80 -3.31
N ILE A 57 3.99 5.76 -3.82
CA ILE A 57 3.75 7.19 -3.57
C ILE A 57 2.37 7.61 -4.08
N LEU A 58 2.02 7.23 -5.32
CA LEU A 58 0.73 7.58 -5.89
C LEU A 58 -0.43 6.94 -5.12
N THR A 59 -0.25 5.70 -4.64
CA THR A 59 -1.23 4.96 -3.85
C THR A 59 -1.48 5.64 -2.50
N ALA A 60 -0.41 5.94 -1.75
CA ALA A 60 -0.50 6.63 -0.47
C ALA A 60 -1.17 8.02 -0.62
N LEU A 61 -0.85 8.75 -1.68
CA LEU A 61 -1.46 10.06 -1.97
C LEU A 61 -2.96 9.98 -2.30
N LYS A 62 -3.46 8.85 -2.81
CA LYS A 62 -4.90 8.66 -3.04
C LYS A 62 -5.65 8.21 -1.78
N LEU A 63 -4.99 7.44 -0.92
CA LEU A 63 -5.61 6.86 0.28
C LEU A 63 -5.62 7.79 1.49
N LYS A 64 -4.69 8.76 1.55
CA LYS A 64 -4.54 9.69 2.68
C LYS A 64 -5.78 10.53 3.02
N GLU A 65 -6.71 10.71 2.08
CA GLU A 65 -7.95 11.45 2.35
C GLU A 65 -8.94 10.62 3.18
N LYS A 66 -8.75 9.29 3.17
CA LYS A 66 -9.61 8.31 3.82
C LYS A 66 -8.94 7.64 5.03
N TYR A 67 -7.62 7.49 5.01
CA TYR A 67 -6.85 6.73 5.99
C TYR A 67 -5.64 7.50 6.52
N SER A 68 -5.25 7.21 7.76
CA SER A 68 -4.01 7.70 8.34
C SER A 68 -2.78 7.04 7.68
N LEU A 69 -1.63 7.70 7.74
CA LEU A 69 -0.38 7.13 7.22
C LEU A 69 -0.03 5.79 7.89
N SER A 70 -0.26 5.66 9.20
CA SER A 70 -0.04 4.39 9.92
C SER A 70 -0.91 3.26 9.38
N GLU A 71 -2.18 3.51 9.08
CA GLU A 71 -3.08 2.50 8.50
C GLU A 71 -2.61 2.08 7.09
N ILE A 72 -2.10 3.03 6.30
CA ILE A 72 -1.56 2.77 4.96
C ILE A 72 -0.28 1.92 5.04
N VAL A 73 0.59 2.20 6.02
CA VAL A 73 1.84 1.43 6.26
C VAL A 73 1.51 0.00 6.65
N GLU A 74 0.64 -0.20 7.63
CA GLU A 74 0.22 -1.54 8.06
C GLU A 74 -0.37 -2.35 6.89
N ALA A 75 -1.16 -1.69 6.03
CA ALA A 75 -1.72 -2.33 4.85
C ALA A 75 -0.66 -2.73 3.82
N ARG A 76 0.34 -1.87 3.60
CA ARG A 76 1.49 -2.17 2.74
C ARG A 76 2.30 -3.34 3.29
N GLU A 77 2.60 -3.34 4.59
CA GLU A 77 3.34 -4.41 5.27
C GLU A 77 2.58 -5.74 5.20
N CYS A 78 1.26 -5.73 5.35
CA CYS A 78 0.42 -6.92 5.25
C CYS A 78 0.52 -7.60 3.87
N LEU A 79 0.70 -6.82 2.82
CA LEU A 79 0.83 -7.32 1.44
C LEU A 79 2.26 -7.76 1.09
N GLU A 80 3.26 -7.36 1.88
CA GLU A 80 4.69 -7.63 1.62
C GLU A 80 5.08 -7.38 0.15
N LEU A 81 4.68 -6.24 -0.40
CA LEU A 81 4.94 -5.93 -1.81
C LEU A 81 6.45 -5.79 -2.06
N ASP A 82 7.04 -6.83 -2.64
CA ASP A 82 8.46 -6.87 -2.95
C ASP A 82 8.68 -6.12 -4.27
N GLY A 83 9.36 -4.97 -4.19
CA GLY A 83 9.64 -4.08 -5.33
C GLY A 83 10.52 -4.65 -6.45
N GLY A 84 10.69 -5.97 -6.52
CA GLY A 84 11.58 -6.68 -7.42
C GLY A 84 11.12 -6.73 -8.87
N ASN A 85 9.81 -6.63 -9.16
CA ASN A 85 9.30 -6.63 -10.53
C ASN A 85 8.30 -5.50 -10.79
N PRO A 86 8.66 -4.45 -11.56
CA PRO A 86 7.70 -3.48 -12.04
C PRO A 86 6.65 -4.16 -12.93
N GLY A 87 5.35 -3.98 -12.62
CA GLY A 87 4.25 -4.40 -13.49
C GLY A 87 3.49 -5.66 -13.05
N GLN A 88 3.84 -6.29 -11.92
CA GLN A 88 3.12 -7.46 -11.43
C GLN A 88 3.04 -7.48 -9.91
N ILE A 89 1.82 -7.31 -9.38
CA ILE A 89 1.49 -7.96 -8.11
C ILE A 89 1.67 -9.46 -8.35
N SER A 90 2.55 -10.09 -7.59
CA SER A 90 2.79 -11.52 -7.73
C SER A 90 1.52 -12.30 -7.35
N LYS A 91 1.36 -13.51 -7.90
CA LYS A 91 0.27 -14.40 -7.47
C LYS A 91 0.31 -14.63 -5.95
N ASP A 92 1.52 -14.66 -5.38
CA ASP A 92 1.73 -14.85 -3.95
C ASP A 92 1.20 -13.67 -3.13
N GLU A 93 1.35 -12.42 -3.60
CA GLU A 93 0.77 -11.23 -2.97
C GLU A 93 -0.76 -11.21 -3.00
N LEU A 94 -1.38 -11.65 -4.11
CA LEU A 94 -2.84 -11.84 -4.18
C LEU A 94 -3.32 -12.99 -3.28
N ILE A 95 -2.55 -14.08 -3.21
CA ILE A 95 -2.84 -15.22 -2.32
C ILE A 95 -2.76 -14.78 -0.85
N ARG A 96 -1.81 -13.91 -0.47
CA ARG A 96 -1.72 -13.33 0.88
C ARG A 96 -2.98 -12.58 1.27
N PHE A 97 -3.49 -11.69 0.41
CA PHE A 97 -4.77 -11.00 0.66
C PHE A 97 -5.94 -11.98 0.83
N VAL A 98 -6.05 -12.97 -0.06
CA VAL A 98 -7.09 -14.02 0.02
C VAL A 98 -6.97 -14.81 1.34
N ASN A 99 -5.75 -15.12 1.77
CA ASN A 99 -5.49 -15.81 3.03
C ASN A 99 -5.87 -14.97 4.25
N CYS A 100 -5.59 -13.66 4.26
CA CYS A 100 -5.99 -12.76 5.33
C CYS A 100 -7.53 -12.69 5.48
N SER A 101 -8.25 -12.58 4.36
CA SER A 101 -9.72 -12.62 4.36
C SER A 101 -10.28 -13.96 4.84
N LYS A 102 -9.64 -15.08 4.44
CA LYS A 102 -10.02 -16.42 4.90
C LYS A 102 -9.80 -16.60 6.40
N LEU A 103 -8.65 -16.19 6.92
CA LEU A 103 -8.32 -16.25 8.35
C LEU A 103 -9.31 -15.46 9.21
N PHE A 104 -9.73 -14.28 8.75
CA PHE A 104 -10.77 -13.51 9.44
C PHE A 104 -12.12 -14.24 9.47
N ASN A 105 -12.53 -14.85 8.36
CA ASN A 105 -13.76 -15.64 8.32
C ASN A 105 -13.68 -16.87 9.25
N ASP A 106 -12.53 -17.54 9.30
CA ASP A 106 -12.28 -18.66 10.20
C ASP A 106 -12.34 -18.21 11.67
N LYS A 107 -11.71 -17.07 12.02
CA LYS A 107 -11.80 -16.46 13.35
C LYS A 107 -13.24 -16.08 13.72
N LYS A 108 -13.99 -15.46 12.81
CA LYS A 108 -15.40 -15.12 13.02
C LYS A 108 -16.24 -16.37 13.31
N LEU A 109 -15.98 -17.46 12.59
CA LEU A 109 -16.65 -18.74 12.82
C LEU A 109 -16.27 -19.34 14.18
N ALA A 110 -14.97 -19.38 14.50
CA ALA A 110 -14.47 -19.88 15.78
C ALA A 110 -15.05 -19.09 16.97
N THR A 111 -15.05 -17.76 16.90
CA THR A 111 -15.67 -16.88 17.90
C THR A 111 -17.17 -17.19 18.03
N LYS A 112 -17.89 -17.35 16.91
CA LYS A 112 -19.32 -17.71 16.95
C LYS A 112 -19.57 -19.06 17.62
N LEU A 113 -18.70 -20.03 17.43
CA LEU A 113 -18.80 -21.36 18.04
C LEU A 113 -18.45 -21.32 19.53
N SER A 114 -17.48 -20.50 19.94
CA SER A 114 -17.06 -20.36 21.34
C SER A 114 -18.01 -19.51 22.19
N LEU A 115 -18.87 -18.67 21.59
CA LEU A 115 -19.87 -17.87 22.30
C LEU A 115 -20.72 -18.67 23.30
N LYS A 116 -20.98 -19.96 23.03
CA LYS A 116 -21.75 -20.85 23.92
C LYS A 116 -21.03 -21.21 25.22
N HIS A 117 -19.73 -20.93 25.31
CA HIS A 117 -18.84 -21.27 26.42
C HIS A 117 -18.24 -20.02 27.08
N ILE A 118 -18.77 -18.83 26.79
CA ILE A 118 -18.29 -17.56 27.35
C ILE A 118 -19.28 -17.08 28.40
N ASP A 119 -18.79 -16.94 29.62
CA ASP A 119 -19.63 -16.68 30.80
C ASP A 119 -19.79 -15.19 31.13
N SER A 120 -19.22 -14.29 30.31
CA SER A 120 -19.29 -12.85 30.57
C SER A 120 -19.57 -12.03 29.31
N LEU A 121 -20.45 -11.04 29.45
CA LEU A 121 -20.73 -10.03 28.43
C LEU A 121 -19.49 -9.20 28.08
N GLU A 122 -18.61 -8.96 29.04
CA GLU A 122 -17.37 -8.20 28.82
C GLU A 122 -16.41 -8.94 27.87
N THR A 123 -16.30 -10.27 28.01
CA THR A 123 -15.51 -11.11 27.11
C THR A 123 -16.12 -11.15 25.70
N ILE A 124 -17.45 -11.20 25.60
CA ILE A 124 -18.16 -11.12 24.31
C ILE A 124 -17.88 -9.77 23.64
N GLN A 125 -17.94 -8.67 24.40
CA GLN A 125 -17.70 -7.34 23.88
C GLN A 125 -16.26 -7.19 23.36
N LYS A 126 -15.26 -7.66 24.11
CA LYS A 126 -13.85 -7.67 23.66
C LYS A 126 -13.68 -8.42 22.34
N LEU A 127 -14.30 -9.59 22.20
CA LEU A 127 -14.24 -10.38 20.97
C LEU A 127 -14.92 -9.68 19.78
N ILE A 128 -16.02 -8.95 20.03
CA ILE A 128 -16.67 -8.14 18.99
C ILE A 128 -15.77 -6.98 18.58
N ASP A 129 -15.18 -6.27 19.54
CA ASP A 129 -14.30 -5.13 19.28
C ASP A 129 -13.05 -5.57 18.51
N ASP A 130 -12.46 -6.73 18.86
CA ASP A 130 -11.34 -7.34 18.16
C ASP A 130 -11.71 -7.69 16.71
N LEU A 131 -12.88 -8.31 16.49
CA LEU A 131 -13.37 -8.62 15.14
C LEU A 131 -13.66 -7.35 14.33
N LEU A 132 -14.18 -6.30 14.95
CA LEU A 132 -14.41 -5.01 14.27
C LEU A 132 -13.10 -4.34 13.88
N LYS A 133 -12.08 -4.39 14.75
CA LYS A 133 -10.75 -3.87 14.47
C LYS A 133 -10.09 -4.62 13.30
N GLU A 134 -10.15 -5.95 13.32
CA GLU A 134 -9.58 -6.79 12.25
C GLU A 134 -10.32 -6.61 10.92
N LYS A 135 -11.65 -6.45 10.96
CA LYS A 135 -12.43 -6.11 9.77
C LYS A 135 -12.01 -4.76 9.19
N LYS A 136 -11.88 -3.73 10.03
CA LYS A 136 -11.45 -2.39 9.59
C LYS A 136 -10.07 -2.47 8.93
N HIS A 137 -9.14 -3.20 9.55
CA HIS A 137 -7.80 -3.40 8.98
C HIS A 137 -7.86 -4.07 7.59
N LEU A 138 -8.66 -5.12 7.41
CA LEU A 138 -8.85 -5.75 6.10
C LEU A 138 -9.43 -4.80 5.04
N GLU A 139 -10.35 -3.91 5.43
CA GLU A 139 -10.90 -2.88 4.53
C GLU A 139 -9.80 -1.92 4.05
N VAL A 140 -8.85 -1.55 4.91
CA VAL A 140 -7.69 -0.72 4.52
C VAL A 140 -6.79 -1.48 3.54
N VAL A 141 -6.50 -2.76 3.81
CA VAL A 141 -5.67 -3.61 2.94
C VAL A 141 -6.31 -3.75 1.55
N GLU A 142 -7.63 -3.98 1.49
CA GLU A 142 -8.36 -4.10 0.23
C GLU A 142 -8.30 -2.81 -0.58
N ASP A 143 -8.57 -1.66 0.05
CA ASP A 143 -8.52 -0.37 -0.61
C ASP A 143 -7.10 -0.02 -1.05
N TYR A 144 -6.09 -0.37 -0.25
CA TYR A 144 -4.68 -0.22 -0.62
C TYR A 144 -4.38 -0.99 -1.90
N LEU A 145 -4.69 -2.28 -1.93
CA LEU A 145 -4.45 -3.13 -3.09
C LEU A 145 -5.16 -2.60 -4.35
N LYS A 146 -6.41 -2.14 -4.19
CA LYS A 146 -7.21 -1.59 -5.29
C LYS A 146 -6.63 -0.30 -5.86
N GLU A 147 -6.24 0.64 -5.00
CA GLU A 147 -5.62 1.90 -5.44
C GLU A 147 -4.23 1.67 -6.01
N PHE A 148 -3.48 0.71 -5.47
CA PHE A 148 -2.19 0.30 -6.00
C PHE A 148 -2.29 -0.20 -7.45
N LEU A 149 -3.21 -1.12 -7.73
CA LEU A 149 -3.45 -1.62 -9.09
C LEU A 149 -3.92 -0.54 -10.07
N LYS A 150 -4.68 0.45 -9.59
CA LYS A 150 -5.08 1.60 -10.41
C LYS A 150 -3.89 2.51 -10.71
N ALA A 151 -3.11 2.84 -9.69
CA ALA A 151 -1.92 3.67 -9.79
C ALA A 151 -0.92 3.07 -10.79
N GLU A 152 -0.72 1.75 -10.75
CA GLU A 152 0.14 1.04 -11.70
C GLU A 152 -0.32 1.22 -13.15
N LYS A 153 -1.61 0.98 -13.42
CA LYS A 153 -2.20 1.15 -14.77
C LYS A 153 -2.10 2.59 -15.28
N GLU A 154 -2.26 3.58 -14.40
CA GLU A 154 -2.12 5.00 -14.75
C GLU A 154 -0.68 5.36 -15.10
N LEU A 155 0.28 4.87 -14.29
CA LEU A 155 1.70 5.08 -14.53
C LEU A 155 2.18 4.42 -15.82
N GLU A 156 1.70 3.22 -16.12
CA GLU A 156 2.05 2.51 -17.36
C GLU A 156 1.58 3.28 -18.61
N LYS A 157 0.38 3.88 -18.58
CA LYS A 157 -0.11 4.74 -19.66
C LYS A 157 0.79 5.94 -19.91
N VAL A 158 1.30 6.57 -18.84
CA VAL A 158 2.20 7.72 -18.94
C VAL A 158 3.58 7.31 -19.48
N LYS A 159 4.10 6.15 -19.04
CA LYS A 159 5.37 5.59 -19.55
C LYS A 159 5.28 5.29 -21.05
N LYS A 160 4.23 4.58 -21.51
CA LYS A 160 4.01 4.29 -22.94
C LYS A 160 3.87 5.55 -23.80
N ARG A 161 3.19 6.59 -23.31
CA ARG A 161 3.07 7.89 -24.01
C ARG A 161 4.41 8.62 -24.15
N LYS A 162 5.34 8.45 -23.21
CA LYS A 162 6.69 8.99 -23.31
C LYS A 162 7.50 8.25 -24.37
N GLU A 163 7.48 6.92 -24.36
CA GLU A 163 8.21 6.10 -25.34
C GLU A 163 7.80 6.43 -26.78
N MET A 164 6.49 6.58 -27.06
CA MET A 164 6.02 6.97 -28.40
C MET A 164 6.49 8.37 -28.84
N LYS A 165 6.73 9.32 -27.92
CA LYS A 165 7.21 10.68 -28.24
C LYS A 165 8.71 10.74 -28.58
N TYR A 166 9.50 9.74 -28.20
CA TYR A 166 10.95 9.70 -28.48
C TYR A 166 11.29 8.92 -29.76
N VAL A 167 10.32 8.25 -30.37
CA VAL A 167 10.48 7.44 -31.60
C VAL A 167 9.92 8.16 -32.84
N SER A 168 9.41 9.38 -32.70
CA SER A 168 8.97 10.27 -33.78
C SER A 168 9.98 11.41 -33.99
#